data_AF-A0A6I2GSD4-F1
#
_entry.id   AF-A0A6I2GSD4-F1
#
_cell.length_a   1.000
_cell.length_b   1.000
_cell.length_c   1.000
_cell.angle_alpha   90.00
_cell.angle_beta   90.00
_cell.angle_gamma   90.00
#
_symmetry.space_group_name_H-M   'P 1'
#
loop_
_entity.id
_entity.type
_entity.pdbx_description
1 polymer ?
#
loop_
_entity_poly.entity_id
_entity_poly.type
_entity_poly.pdbx_seq_one_letter_code
_entity_poly.pdbx_strand_id
1 'polypeptide(L)'
;MRRLILTAALCLATPLALAGEGTKPHASAKAAESCGQHMADEAKYPEQLSRTLTQVADMYEAHAKWVGTGDAASKAEHDKLVQLAQEHRDLAQSSRKMADSMKASSDLAAAPHKGPPPAELTRAMQNMLAEMHTFAQMLDRGVREGQHDLQAMKGPKAGGSAQQGTGGSGAPAKDMH
;
A
#
# COMPACT_ATOMS: atom_id res chain seq x y z
N MET A 1 -53.33 -8.81 -1.59
CA MET A 1 -53.18 -8.77 -3.06
C MET A 1 -51.74 -8.37 -3.41
N ARG A 2 -51.04 -9.25 -4.16
CA ARG A 2 -49.89 -9.07 -5.07
C ARG A 2 -49.28 -7.65 -5.15
N ARG A 3 -47.95 -7.49 -5.11
CA ARG A 3 -47.07 -7.72 -6.27
C ARG A 3 -45.62 -8.04 -5.84
N LEU A 4 -45.14 -9.22 -6.24
CA LEU A 4 -43.71 -9.53 -6.41
C LEU A 4 -43.19 -8.78 -7.65
N ILE A 5 -42.03 -8.13 -7.54
CA ILE A 5 -41.25 -7.65 -8.68
C ILE A 5 -40.07 -8.60 -8.84
N LEU A 6 -40.12 -9.42 -9.90
CA LEU A 6 -39.09 -10.35 -10.32
C LEU A 6 -38.18 -9.61 -11.30
N THR A 7 -36.98 -9.22 -10.89
CA THR A 7 -35.98 -8.63 -11.80
C THR A 7 -35.07 -9.75 -12.31
N ALA A 8 -35.21 -10.09 -13.59
CA ALA A 8 -34.39 -11.09 -14.27
C ALA A 8 -32.97 -10.55 -14.51
N ALA A 9 -31.97 -11.22 -13.96
CA ALA A 9 -30.56 -10.98 -14.28
C ALA A 9 -30.18 -11.84 -15.51
N LEU A 10 -29.95 -11.17 -16.63
CA LEU A 10 -29.54 -11.78 -17.89
C LEU A 10 -28.02 -12.05 -17.83
N CYS A 11 -27.64 -13.29 -17.53
CA CYS A 11 -26.25 -13.77 -17.68
C CYS A 11 -25.91 -13.93 -19.16
N LEU A 12 -25.20 -12.95 -19.74
CA LEU A 12 -24.54 -13.10 -21.03
C LEU A 12 -23.16 -13.74 -20.81
N ALA A 13 -23.09 -15.07 -20.95
CA ALA A 13 -21.83 -15.78 -21.03
C ALA A 13 -21.23 -15.57 -22.44
N THR A 14 -20.14 -14.82 -22.52
CA THR A 14 -19.35 -14.69 -23.75
C THR A 14 -18.31 -15.82 -23.79
N PRO A 15 -18.27 -16.67 -24.83
CA PRO A 15 -17.22 -17.68 -24.96
C PRO A 15 -15.91 -16.99 -25.35
N LEU A 16 -14.90 -17.12 -24.48
CA LEU A 16 -13.53 -16.69 -24.73
C LEU A 16 -12.88 -17.72 -25.68
N ALA A 17 -12.84 -17.42 -26.96
CA ALA A 17 -12.11 -18.23 -27.94
C ALA A 17 -10.59 -18.01 -27.77
N LEU A 18 -9.89 -18.97 -27.16
CA LEU A 18 -8.43 -19.04 -27.21
C LEU A 18 -8.00 -19.53 -28.60
N ALA A 19 -7.75 -18.60 -29.52
CA ALA A 19 -6.98 -18.88 -30.71
C ALA A 19 -5.51 -19.08 -30.32
N GLY A 20 -5.02 -20.31 -30.47
CA GLY A 20 -3.62 -20.66 -30.30
C GLY A 20 -2.78 -20.08 -31.43
N GLU A 21 -2.18 -18.92 -31.21
CA GLU A 21 -1.08 -18.45 -32.03
C GLU A 21 0.22 -19.08 -31.50
N GLY A 22 0.89 -19.83 -32.38
CA GLY A 22 2.17 -20.45 -32.10
C GLY A 22 3.18 -19.40 -31.65
N THR A 23 3.54 -19.47 -30.37
CA THR A 23 4.54 -18.61 -29.76
C THR A 23 5.89 -18.94 -30.37
N LYS A 24 6.35 -18.07 -31.28
CA LYS A 24 7.78 -17.98 -31.61
C LYS A 24 8.56 -17.83 -30.30
N PRO A 25 9.68 -18.57 -30.12
CA PRO A 25 10.48 -18.41 -28.92
C PRO A 25 10.91 -16.95 -28.80
N HIS A 26 10.41 -16.26 -27.78
CA HIS A 26 10.89 -14.95 -27.40
C HIS A 26 12.31 -15.12 -26.87
N ALA A 27 13.29 -15.07 -27.77
CA ALA A 27 14.68 -14.90 -27.44
C ALA A 27 14.88 -13.49 -26.88
N SER A 28 14.45 -13.25 -25.64
CA SER A 28 14.89 -12.08 -24.87
C SER A 28 16.28 -12.37 -24.34
N ALA A 29 17.27 -12.26 -25.22
CA ALA A 29 18.69 -12.28 -24.88
C ALA A 29 19.08 -10.94 -24.21
N LYS A 30 18.58 -10.67 -23.01
CA LYS A 30 19.45 -10.02 -22.03
C LYS A 30 20.44 -11.09 -21.61
N ALA A 31 21.74 -10.78 -21.68
CA ALA A 31 22.78 -11.66 -21.17
C ALA A 31 22.33 -12.21 -19.81
N ALA A 32 22.39 -13.54 -19.65
CA ALA A 32 21.81 -14.24 -18.50
C ALA A 32 22.38 -13.66 -17.20
N GLU A 33 21.62 -12.75 -16.59
CA GLU A 33 21.94 -12.17 -15.31
C GLU A 33 22.05 -13.32 -14.29
N SER A 34 23.12 -13.33 -13.50
CA SER A 34 23.24 -14.31 -12.42
C SER A 34 22.15 -14.06 -11.37
N CYS A 35 21.77 -15.11 -10.61
CA CYS A 35 20.81 -14.93 -9.52
C CYS A 35 21.28 -13.88 -8.50
N GLY A 36 22.58 -13.76 -8.26
CA GLY A 36 23.18 -12.74 -7.40
C GLY A 36 22.94 -11.31 -7.91
N GLN A 37 23.23 -11.09 -9.19
CA GLN A 37 22.96 -9.80 -9.85
C GLN A 37 21.47 -9.45 -9.81
N HIS A 38 20.59 -10.42 -10.09
CA HIS A 38 19.15 -10.19 -10.02
C HIS A 38 18.69 -9.76 -8.62
N MET A 39 19.18 -10.42 -7.57
CA MET A 39 18.89 -10.00 -6.19
C MET A 39 19.42 -8.60 -5.90
N ALA A 40 20.62 -8.25 -6.35
CA ALA A 40 21.18 -6.92 -6.17
C ALA A 40 20.35 -5.84 -6.90
N ASP A 41 19.85 -6.14 -8.10
CA ASP A 41 18.98 -5.26 -8.89
C ASP A 41 17.61 -5.04 -8.22
N GLU A 42 17.08 -6.07 -7.54
CA GLU A 42 15.83 -6.00 -6.77
C GLU A 42 16.00 -5.23 -5.45
N ALA A 43 17.22 -4.95 -4.98
CA ALA A 43 17.47 -4.20 -3.75
C ALA A 43 16.90 -2.77 -3.75
N LYS A 44 16.60 -2.23 -4.93
CA LYS A 44 15.96 -0.92 -5.09
C LYS A 44 14.59 -0.82 -4.40
N TYR A 45 13.85 -1.93 -4.30
CA TYR A 45 12.52 -1.92 -3.68
C TYR A 45 12.57 -1.72 -2.17
N PRO A 46 13.28 -2.55 -1.37
CA PRO A 46 13.41 -2.29 0.06
C PRO A 46 14.14 -0.98 0.37
N GLU A 47 15.03 -0.51 -0.52
CA GLU A 47 15.65 0.81 -0.37
C GLU A 47 14.63 1.96 -0.53
N GLN A 48 13.76 1.90 -1.55
CA GLN A 48 12.70 2.87 -1.73
C GLN A 48 11.69 2.82 -0.58
N LEU A 49 11.34 1.61 -0.11
CA LEU A 49 10.45 1.43 1.03
C LEU A 49 11.04 2.08 2.30
N SER A 50 12.33 1.88 2.56
CA SER A 50 13.04 2.53 3.67
C SER A 50 12.92 4.05 3.63
N ARG A 51 13.15 4.67 2.46
CA ARG A 51 12.99 6.12 2.28
C ARG A 51 11.55 6.57 2.55
N THR A 52 10.57 5.87 2.00
CA THR A 52 9.15 6.20 2.19
C THR A 52 8.76 6.12 3.67
N LEU A 53 9.14 5.05 4.37
CA LEU A 53 8.85 4.86 5.79
C LEU A 53 9.49 5.95 6.66
N THR A 54 10.71 6.39 6.31
CA THR A 54 11.38 7.51 6.99
C THR A 54 10.56 8.80 6.84
N GLN A 55 10.06 9.11 5.64
CA GLN A 55 9.23 10.30 5.42
C GLN A 55 7.90 10.23 6.18
N VAL A 56 7.29 9.06 6.29
CA VAL A 56 6.08 8.86 7.11
C VAL A 56 6.38 9.11 8.60
N ALA A 57 7.52 8.63 9.10
CA ALA A 57 7.95 8.92 10.47
C ALA A 57 8.14 10.44 10.69
N ASP A 58 8.82 11.13 9.78
CA ASP A 58 9.04 12.58 9.86
C ASP A 58 7.71 13.35 9.85
N MET A 59 6.74 12.91 9.04
CA MET A 59 5.38 13.45 9.04
C MET A 59 4.68 13.27 10.40
N TYR A 60 4.74 12.08 11.00
CA TYR A 60 4.13 11.83 12.30
C TYR A 60 4.77 12.67 13.42
N GLU A 61 6.08 12.87 13.41
CA GLU A 61 6.74 13.75 14.38
C GLU A 61 6.36 15.22 14.20
N ALA A 62 6.27 15.69 12.95
CA ALA A 62 5.79 17.03 12.66
C ALA A 62 4.34 17.20 13.14
N HIS A 63 3.50 16.19 12.93
CA HIS A 63 2.12 16.18 13.40
C HIS A 63 2.06 16.21 14.94
N ALA A 64 2.82 15.36 15.62
CA ALA A 64 2.89 15.34 17.08
C ALA A 64 3.27 16.72 17.65
N LYS A 65 4.30 17.36 17.08
CA LYS A 65 4.74 18.71 17.47
C LYS A 65 3.65 19.76 17.28
N TRP A 66 2.86 19.65 16.21
CA TRP A 66 1.76 20.57 15.92
C TRP A 66 0.59 20.42 16.91
N VAL A 67 0.21 19.18 17.24
CA VAL A 67 -0.83 18.89 18.25
C VAL A 67 -0.40 19.37 19.64
N GLY A 68 0.87 19.18 19.99
CA GLY A 68 1.42 19.58 21.29
C GLY A 68 0.86 18.78 22.47
N THR A 69 1.04 19.29 23.68
CA THR A 69 0.71 18.55 24.92
C THR A 69 -0.05 19.41 25.94
N GLY A 70 -0.80 20.41 25.47
CA GLY A 70 -1.44 21.42 26.33
C GLY A 70 -2.60 20.89 27.19
N ASP A 71 -3.23 19.79 26.77
CA ASP A 71 -4.28 19.10 27.50
C ASP A 71 -4.12 17.57 27.41
N ALA A 72 -4.95 16.83 28.15
CA ALA A 72 -4.85 15.38 28.23
C ALA A 72 -5.13 14.66 26.90
N ALA A 73 -6.04 15.18 26.08
CA ALA A 73 -6.37 14.59 24.77
C ALA A 73 -5.23 14.86 23.78
N SER A 74 -4.77 16.10 23.69
CA SER A 74 -3.64 16.50 22.84
C SER A 74 -2.37 15.72 23.22
N LYS A 75 -2.10 15.54 24.52
CA LYS A 75 -0.98 14.72 24.99
C LYS A 75 -1.11 13.25 24.57
N ALA A 76 -2.28 12.65 24.69
CA ALA A 76 -2.50 11.25 24.30
C ALA A 76 -2.28 11.05 22.79
N GLU A 77 -2.76 11.98 21.96
CA GLU A 77 -2.52 11.95 20.51
C GLU A 77 -1.05 12.16 20.18
N HIS A 78 -0.40 13.17 20.77
CA HIS A 78 1.04 13.41 20.62
C HIS A 78 1.86 12.14 20.92
N ASP A 79 1.63 11.53 22.08
CA ASP A 79 2.39 10.35 22.52
C ASP A 79 2.19 9.18 21.55
N LYS A 80 0.97 9.00 21.02
CA LYS A 80 0.70 7.95 20.02
C LYS A 80 1.38 8.23 18.68
N LEU A 81 1.40 9.47 18.22
CA LEU A 81 2.08 9.86 16.98
C LEU A 81 3.59 9.66 17.09
N VAL A 82 4.19 10.01 18.23
CA VAL A 82 5.62 9.75 18.51
C VAL A 82 5.91 8.25 18.49
N GLN A 83 5.06 7.43 19.11
CA GLN A 83 5.19 5.97 19.06
C GLN A 83 5.17 5.46 17.60
N LEU A 84 4.18 5.88 16.81
CA LEU A 84 4.06 5.48 15.41
C LEU A 84 5.27 5.91 14.58
N ALA A 85 5.82 7.10 14.81
CA ALA A 85 7.03 7.55 14.15
C ALA A 85 8.21 6.61 14.42
N GLN A 86 8.39 6.17 15.67
CA GLN A 86 9.44 5.23 16.02
C GLN A 86 9.26 3.87 15.33
N GLU A 87 8.04 3.32 15.34
CA GLU A 87 7.74 2.05 14.66
C GLU A 87 8.05 2.11 13.15
N HIS A 88 7.77 3.25 12.50
CA HIS A 88 8.12 3.45 11.09
C HIS A 88 9.63 3.53 10.86
N ARG A 89 10.40 4.12 11.79
CA ARG A 89 11.87 4.14 11.71
C ARG A 89 12.47 2.75 11.84
N ASP A 90 11.93 1.93 12.74
CA ASP A 90 12.40 0.55 12.93
C ASP A 90 12.18 -0.28 11.66
N LEU A 91 11.01 -0.12 11.01
CA LEU A 91 10.72 -0.74 9.72
C LEU A 91 11.59 -0.19 8.59
N ALA A 92 11.87 1.13 8.58
CA ALA A 92 12.75 1.76 7.61
C ALA A 92 14.18 1.22 7.70
N GLN A 93 14.71 1.05 8.92
CA GLN A 93 16.02 0.49 9.15
C GLN A 93 16.09 -0.98 8.73
N SER A 94 15.07 -1.77 9.06
CA SER A 94 14.98 -3.18 8.66
C SER A 94 14.95 -3.34 7.13
N SER A 95 14.17 -2.49 6.45
CA SER A 95 14.11 -2.44 4.98
C SER A 95 15.46 -2.07 4.39
N ARG A 96 16.17 -1.08 4.96
CA ARG A 96 17.51 -0.71 4.51
C ARG A 96 18.51 -1.87 4.65
N LYS A 97 18.52 -2.54 5.80
CA LYS A 97 19.39 -3.71 6.04
C LYS A 97 19.14 -4.83 5.03
N MET A 98 17.88 -5.05 4.65
CA MET A 98 17.52 -6.01 3.61
C MET A 98 18.09 -5.60 2.24
N ALA A 99 17.93 -4.32 1.86
CA ALA A 99 18.51 -3.79 0.63
C ALA A 99 20.03 -3.96 0.59
N ASP A 100 20.73 -3.67 1.70
CA ASP A 100 22.18 -3.82 1.79
C ASP A 100 22.60 -5.30 1.66
N SER A 101 21.84 -6.23 2.25
CA SER A 101 22.09 -7.68 2.14
C SER A 101 21.88 -8.19 0.71
N MET A 102 20.85 -7.69 0.02
CA MET A 102 20.58 -8.01 -1.39
C MET A 102 21.68 -7.49 -2.31
N LYS A 103 22.15 -6.26 -2.11
CA LYS A 103 23.28 -5.68 -2.85
C LYS A 103 24.57 -6.47 -2.64
N ALA A 104 24.85 -6.89 -1.40
CA ALA A 104 26.02 -7.70 -1.08
C ALA A 104 26.00 -9.09 -1.74
N SER A 105 24.85 -9.51 -2.28
CA SER A 105 24.70 -10.77 -2.98
C SER A 105 25.03 -10.67 -4.49
N SER A 106 25.47 -9.50 -4.99
CA SER A 106 25.74 -9.27 -6.43
C SER A 106 26.71 -10.29 -7.04
N ASP A 107 27.69 -10.72 -6.25
CA ASP A 107 28.76 -11.62 -6.69
C ASP A 107 28.39 -13.11 -6.49
N LEU A 108 27.17 -13.40 -6.04
CA LEU A 108 26.69 -14.76 -5.85
C LEU A 108 26.50 -15.44 -7.20
N ALA A 109 27.39 -16.39 -7.49
CA ALA A 109 27.27 -17.24 -8.67
C ALA A 109 25.96 -18.03 -8.65
N ALA A 110 25.30 -18.11 -9.82
CA ALA A 110 24.11 -18.92 -9.97
C ALA A 110 24.46 -20.42 -9.79
N ALA A 111 23.79 -21.09 -8.86
CA ALA A 111 23.90 -22.54 -8.72
C ALA A 111 23.19 -23.25 -9.90
N PRO A 112 23.70 -24.41 -10.35
CA PRO A 112 23.03 -25.20 -11.39
C PRO A 112 21.67 -25.72 -10.88
N HIS A 113 20.58 -25.30 -11.52
CA HIS A 113 19.24 -25.82 -11.27
C HIS A 113 18.97 -27.02 -12.17
N LYS A 114 18.47 -28.13 -11.62
CA LYS A 114 18.11 -29.33 -12.40
C LYS A 114 16.63 -29.29 -12.77
N GLY A 115 16.35 -29.23 -14.07
CA GLY A 115 14.98 -29.26 -14.57
C GLY A 115 14.20 -27.96 -14.35
N PRO A 116 12.88 -27.97 -14.63
CA PRO A 116 12.03 -26.79 -14.42
C PRO A 116 11.84 -26.49 -12.92
N PRO A 117 11.47 -25.25 -12.56
CA PRO A 117 11.10 -24.90 -11.20
C PRO A 117 10.01 -25.85 -10.62
N PRO A 118 10.10 -26.25 -9.36
CA PRO A 118 9.05 -27.03 -8.73
C PRO A 118 7.75 -26.22 -8.65
N ALA A 119 6.60 -26.90 -8.72
CA ALA A 119 5.29 -26.25 -8.73
C ALA A 119 5.05 -25.33 -7.51
N GLU A 120 5.64 -25.65 -6.37
CA GLU A 120 5.58 -24.81 -5.16
C GLU A 120 6.29 -23.47 -5.35
N LEU A 121 7.49 -23.46 -5.94
CA LEU A 121 8.22 -22.22 -6.23
C LEU A 121 7.43 -21.36 -7.24
N THR A 122 6.91 -21.98 -8.30
CA THR A 122 6.07 -21.28 -9.28
C THR A 122 4.84 -20.64 -8.62
N ARG A 123 4.17 -21.36 -7.71
CA ARG A 123 3.02 -20.83 -6.96
C ARG A 123 3.41 -19.68 -6.03
N ALA A 124 4.54 -19.79 -5.33
CA ALA A 124 5.03 -18.72 -4.46
C ALA A 124 5.32 -17.45 -5.27
N MET A 125 5.94 -17.57 -6.44
CA MET A 125 6.19 -16.43 -7.34
C MET A 125 4.88 -15.81 -7.84
N GLN A 126 3.89 -16.62 -8.21
CA GLN A 126 2.57 -16.12 -8.63
C GLN A 126 1.86 -15.35 -7.51
N ASN A 127 1.90 -15.88 -6.28
CA ASN A 127 1.31 -15.22 -5.12
C ASN A 127 2.04 -13.90 -4.81
N MET A 128 3.38 -13.90 -4.83
CA MET A 128 4.18 -12.69 -4.64
C MET A 128 3.81 -11.60 -5.66
N LEU A 129 3.68 -11.97 -6.95
CA LEU A 129 3.28 -11.02 -7.99
C LEU A 129 1.85 -10.47 -7.76
N ALA A 130 0.92 -11.31 -7.31
CA ALA A 130 -0.43 -10.88 -6.96
C ALA A 130 -0.43 -9.87 -5.79
N GLU A 131 0.35 -10.15 -4.74
CA GLU A 131 0.50 -9.23 -3.60
C GLU A 131 1.18 -7.92 -4.00
N MET A 132 2.22 -7.96 -4.84
CA MET A 132 2.85 -6.76 -5.38
C MET A 132 1.87 -5.90 -6.19
N HIS A 133 1.00 -6.52 -6.99
CA HIS A 133 -0.04 -5.82 -7.72
C HIS A 133 -1.07 -5.15 -6.79
N THR A 134 -1.57 -5.88 -5.79
CA THR A 134 -2.48 -5.33 -4.78
C THR A 134 -1.83 -4.16 -4.04
N PHE A 135 -0.59 -4.34 -3.59
CA PHE A 135 0.14 -3.30 -2.87
C PHE A 135 0.37 -2.05 -3.72
N ALA A 136 0.73 -2.22 -5.00
CA ALA A 136 0.87 -1.09 -5.92
C ALA A 136 -0.43 -0.30 -6.09
N GLN A 137 -1.58 -0.99 -6.18
CA GLN A 137 -2.90 -0.34 -6.26
C GLN A 137 -3.25 0.42 -4.97
N MET A 138 -2.88 -0.12 -3.80
CA MET A 138 -3.08 0.56 -2.52
C MET A 138 -2.23 1.83 -2.42
N LEU A 139 -0.95 1.77 -2.82
CA LEU A 139 -0.07 2.93 -2.83
C LEU A 139 -0.57 4.02 -3.78
N ASP A 140 -0.97 3.65 -4.99
CA ASP A 140 -1.51 4.55 -6.00
C ASP A 140 -2.82 5.23 -5.53
N ARG A 141 -3.70 4.49 -4.86
CA ARG A 141 -4.88 5.07 -4.20
C ARG A 141 -4.49 6.05 -3.10
N GLY A 142 -3.60 5.66 -2.18
CA GLY A 142 -3.16 6.50 -1.07
C GLY A 142 -2.50 7.80 -1.54
N VAL A 143 -1.75 7.77 -2.64
CA VAL A 143 -1.18 8.98 -3.27
C VAL A 143 -2.28 9.92 -3.75
N ARG A 144 -3.31 9.40 -4.45
CA ARG A 144 -4.43 10.24 -4.92
C ARG A 144 -5.21 10.86 -3.76
N GLU A 145 -5.52 10.08 -2.73
CA GLU A 145 -6.23 10.54 -1.55
C GLU A 145 -5.41 11.63 -0.82
N GLY A 146 -4.13 11.38 -0.57
CA GLY A 146 -3.25 12.36 0.05
C GLY A 146 -3.08 13.65 -0.77
N GLN A 147 -3.04 13.55 -2.11
CA GLN A 147 -3.02 14.73 -2.99
C GLN A 147 -4.32 15.53 -2.91
N HIS A 148 -5.47 14.85 -2.89
CA HIS A 148 -6.77 15.48 -2.70
C HIS A 148 -6.84 16.21 -1.36
N ASP A 149 -6.41 15.58 -0.27
CA ASP A 149 -6.43 16.18 1.07
C ASP A 149 -5.49 17.39 1.18
N LEU A 150 -4.29 17.30 0.60
CA LEU A 150 -3.36 18.43 0.51
C LEU A 150 -3.94 19.62 -0.28
N GLN A 151 -4.75 19.37 -1.31
CA GLN A 151 -5.45 20.43 -2.03
C GLN A 151 -6.57 21.03 -1.20
N ALA A 152 -7.36 20.21 -0.51
CA ALA A 152 -8.42 20.66 0.38
C ALA A 152 -7.89 21.55 1.51
N MET A 153 -6.73 21.21 2.09
CA MET A 153 -6.06 22.03 3.10
C MET A 153 -5.54 23.39 2.57
N LYS A 154 -5.30 23.51 1.25
CA LYS A 154 -4.87 24.77 0.59
C LYS A 154 -6.04 25.65 0.14
N GLY A 155 -7.27 25.13 0.13
CA GLY A 155 -8.46 25.88 -0.24
C GLY A 155 -8.62 27.14 0.63
N PRO A 156 -9.39 28.15 0.17
CA PRO A 156 -9.59 29.37 0.95
C PRO A 156 -10.06 28.97 2.34
N LYS A 157 -9.26 29.31 3.37
CA LYS A 157 -9.66 29.18 4.78
C LYS A 157 -11.08 29.72 4.83
N ALA A 158 -12.08 28.84 4.99
CA ALA A 158 -13.46 29.27 5.05
C ALA A 158 -13.50 30.31 6.16
N GLY A 159 -13.68 31.58 5.76
CA GLY A 159 -13.69 32.70 6.67
C GLY A 159 -14.67 32.33 7.76
N GLY A 160 -14.19 32.33 9.01
CA GLY A 160 -14.89 31.73 10.15
C GLY A 160 -16.38 31.97 10.05
N SER A 161 -17.13 30.92 9.70
CA SER A 161 -18.56 30.91 9.90
C SER A 161 -18.73 30.90 11.40
N ALA A 162 -18.93 32.08 11.96
CA ALA A 162 -19.44 32.26 13.30
C ALA A 162 -20.56 31.24 13.50
N GLN A 163 -20.31 30.27 14.38
CA GLN A 163 -21.29 29.32 14.84
C GLN A 163 -22.30 30.11 15.66
N GLN A 164 -23.27 30.72 14.98
CA GLN A 164 -24.49 31.21 15.60
C GLN A 164 -25.24 29.97 16.08
N GLY A 165 -25.21 29.79 17.40
CA GLY A 165 -26.02 28.80 18.08
C GLY A 165 -27.50 29.03 17.80
N THR A 166 -28.13 28.03 17.21
CA THR A 166 -29.52 27.70 17.45
C THR A 166 -29.48 26.21 17.81
N GLY A 167 -29.63 25.82 19.07
CA GLY A 167 -30.88 25.99 19.79
C GLY A 167 -31.92 25.03 19.20
N GLY A 168 -31.74 23.72 19.40
CA GLY A 168 -32.61 22.68 18.84
C GLY A 168 -32.67 21.46 19.75
N SER A 169 -33.44 21.59 20.83
CA SER A 169 -33.89 20.54 21.74
C SER A 169 -34.75 19.49 21.01
N GLY A 170 -34.62 18.20 21.35
CA GLY A 170 -35.74 17.24 21.21
C GLY A 170 -35.47 15.77 20.87
N ALA A 171 -35.13 14.97 21.90
CA ALA A 171 -35.71 13.65 22.25
C ALA A 171 -35.62 12.43 21.26
N PRO A 172 -36.07 11.22 21.67
CA PRO A 172 -35.43 10.35 22.67
C PRO A 172 -35.15 8.91 22.15
N ALA A 173 -34.40 8.16 22.97
CA ALA A 173 -34.06 6.75 22.80
C ALA A 173 -35.27 5.83 22.54
N LYS A 174 -35.06 4.82 21.70
CA LYS A 174 -35.90 3.63 21.63
C LYS A 174 -35.08 2.42 22.07
N ASP A 175 -35.57 1.79 23.13
CA ASP A 175 -35.19 0.48 23.61
C ASP A 175 -35.29 -0.58 22.50
N MET A 176 -34.34 -1.51 22.47
CA MET A 176 -34.53 -2.81 21.84
C MET A 176 -34.11 -3.90 22.84
N HIS A 177 -35.09 -4.76 23.12
CA HIS A 177 -34.96 -6.05 23.79
C HIS A 177 -34.09 -7.03 23.02
#